data_AF-A0A161R7H2-F1
#
_entry.id   AF-A0A161R7H2-F1
#
_cell.length_a   1.000
_cell.length_b   1.000
_cell.length_c   1.000
_cell.angle_alpha   90.00
_cell.angle_beta   90.00
_cell.angle_gamma   90.00
#
_symmetry.space_group_name_H-M   'P 1'
#
loop_
_entity.id
_entity.type
_entity.pdbx_description
1 polymer ?
#
loop_
_entity_poly.entity_id
_entity_poly.type
_entity_poly.pdbx_seq_one_letter_code
_entity_poly.pdbx_strand_id
1 'polypeptide(L)'
;MTAQTAPAPVPASDPAGTDLHPLLPALLADDWEKVDAELPALLDLLFSRSAGEAWHKAGTFKNHLLDVYRTLALWDQPRDVRVLGLFHSVYSNEFVALKLFDASAKRAELAAAVGEEAERLIHTFCVMPRTRFVQKLTEIDAIPAGGLDLEKSDGSMLHLSQKDAAIFAIVSIADLTEQWHSWVDDVFQGFPWQTRQPVKENWAASLWPGQLMPSNEAWSLASRMARPLRDLPAELGLPVPPVFDRCRRILTQADEMAAVALYWQVVTRAHAISTPVAAVSLLKTAIAHNPDIAEPHLVLAQIALTQGDYDTAATHARIGLDILSAWGTAWDKRIAWSGWVAWARVLLQAGRTRSWPENLGGMIALGMVS
;
A
#
# COMPACT_ATOMS: atom_id res chain seq x y z
N MET A 1 -26.88 6.81 -61.45
CA MET A 1 -25.75 7.31 -60.64
C MET A 1 -26.01 6.90 -59.19
N THR A 2 -25.25 5.95 -58.68
CA THR A 2 -25.37 5.43 -57.31
C THR A 2 -24.57 6.31 -56.35
N ALA A 3 -25.22 6.86 -55.32
CA ALA A 3 -24.54 7.64 -54.30
C ALA A 3 -23.75 6.70 -53.38
N GLN A 4 -22.43 6.88 -53.32
CA GLN A 4 -21.59 6.24 -52.30
C GLN A 4 -21.80 6.96 -50.97
N THR A 5 -22.44 6.29 -50.02
CA THR A 5 -22.45 6.71 -48.61
C THR A 5 -21.04 6.52 -48.04
N ALA A 6 -20.43 7.60 -47.56
CA ALA A 6 -19.19 7.52 -46.79
C ALA A 6 -19.40 6.66 -45.53
N PRO A 7 -18.41 5.85 -45.11
CA PRO A 7 -18.54 5.08 -43.88
C PRO A 7 -18.65 6.02 -42.68
N ALA A 8 -19.52 5.68 -41.73
CA ALA A 8 -19.58 6.38 -40.45
C ALA A 8 -18.22 6.29 -39.75
N PRO A 9 -17.80 7.33 -38.99
CA PRO A 9 -16.58 7.24 -38.21
C PRO A 9 -16.70 6.09 -37.22
N VAL A 10 -15.81 5.11 -37.33
CA VAL A 10 -15.63 4.08 -36.32
C VAL A 10 -15.28 4.81 -35.02
N PRO A 11 -16.00 4.57 -33.90
CA PRO A 11 -15.63 5.19 -32.64
C PRO A 11 -14.19 4.77 -32.31
N ALA A 12 -13.32 5.76 -32.11
CA ALA A 12 -11.96 5.50 -31.67
C ALA A 12 -12.04 4.79 -30.32
N SER A 13 -11.60 3.54 -30.27
CA SER A 13 -11.52 2.77 -29.04
C SER A 13 -10.51 3.43 -28.11
N ASP A 14 -11.01 3.96 -26.99
CA ASP A 14 -10.22 4.69 -26.00
C ASP A 14 -9.15 3.77 -25.39
N PRO A 15 -7.83 4.00 -25.56
CA PRO A 15 -6.81 2.99 -25.21
C PRO A 15 -6.55 2.80 -23.71
N ALA A 16 -7.28 3.51 -22.84
CA ALA A 16 -7.04 3.54 -21.39
C ALA A 16 -8.34 3.56 -20.55
N GLY A 17 -9.36 2.85 -21.00
CA GLY A 17 -10.61 2.65 -20.27
C GLY A 17 -10.61 1.40 -19.38
N THR A 18 -9.67 1.27 -18.43
CA THR A 18 -9.80 0.25 -17.37
C THR A 18 -10.77 0.74 -16.31
N ASP A 19 -11.90 0.05 -16.17
CA ASP A 19 -12.75 0.19 -15.00
C ASP A 19 -11.94 -0.06 -13.72
N LEU A 20 -12.24 0.70 -12.66
CA LEU A 20 -11.59 0.53 -11.37
C LEU A 20 -11.89 -0.87 -10.81
N HIS A 21 -10.98 -1.40 -10.00
CA HIS A 21 -11.09 -2.75 -9.43
C HIS A 21 -12.49 -3.04 -8.87
N PRO A 22 -13.14 -4.18 -9.19
CA PRO A 22 -14.56 -4.39 -8.90
C PRO A 22 -14.91 -4.37 -7.40
N LEU A 23 -13.95 -4.67 -6.53
CA LEU A 23 -14.11 -4.57 -5.07
C LEU A 23 -14.01 -3.15 -4.52
N LEU A 24 -13.52 -2.17 -5.31
CA LEU A 24 -13.28 -0.79 -4.84
C LEU A 24 -14.53 -0.12 -4.23
N PRO A 25 -15.75 -0.22 -4.82
CA PRO A 25 -16.94 0.38 -4.21
C PRO A 25 -17.31 -0.23 -2.85
N ALA A 26 -17.15 -1.55 -2.69
CA ALA A 26 -17.41 -2.23 -1.41
C ALA A 26 -16.37 -1.85 -0.35
N LEU A 27 -15.09 -1.80 -0.73
CA LEU A 27 -13.98 -1.39 0.14
C LEU A 27 -14.07 0.09 0.57
N LEU A 28 -14.63 0.98 -0.25
CA LEU A 28 -14.88 2.37 0.12
C LEU A 28 -16.12 2.55 1.00
N ALA A 29 -17.00 1.54 1.06
CA ALA A 29 -18.23 1.55 1.86
C ALA A 29 -18.10 0.75 3.17
N ASP A 30 -16.92 0.19 3.47
CA ASP A 30 -16.68 -0.79 4.53
C ASP A 30 -17.65 -2.01 4.46
N ASP A 31 -18.09 -2.36 3.24
CA ASP A 31 -19.03 -3.45 2.96
C ASP A 31 -18.28 -4.78 2.82
N TRP A 32 -17.74 -5.25 3.95
CA TRP A 32 -16.85 -6.41 4.02
C TRP A 32 -17.49 -7.72 3.52
N GLU A 33 -18.82 -7.87 3.66
CA GLU A 33 -19.56 -9.03 3.16
C GLU A 33 -19.52 -9.14 1.63
N LYS A 34 -19.55 -8.00 0.91
CA LYS A 34 -19.37 -7.98 -0.56
C LYS A 34 -17.93 -8.19 -1.01
N VAL A 35 -16.96 -8.05 -0.12
CA VAL A 35 -15.53 -8.31 -0.40
C VAL A 35 -15.20 -9.79 -0.20
N ASP A 36 -15.74 -10.39 0.87
CA ASP A 36 -15.65 -11.82 1.20
C ASP A 36 -16.78 -12.14 2.19
N ALA A 37 -17.71 -13.02 1.80
CA ALA A 37 -18.93 -13.30 2.56
C ALA A 37 -18.68 -13.91 3.95
N GLU A 38 -17.51 -14.52 4.18
CA GLU A 38 -17.10 -15.07 5.48
C GLU A 38 -16.35 -14.04 6.34
N LEU A 39 -15.89 -12.93 5.76
CA LEU A 39 -15.07 -11.93 6.45
C LEU A 39 -15.74 -11.34 7.70
N PRO A 40 -17.04 -10.99 7.74
CA PRO A 40 -17.67 -10.47 8.95
C PRO A 40 -17.48 -11.38 10.17
N ALA A 41 -17.63 -12.70 10.02
CA ALA A 41 -17.42 -13.66 11.10
C ALA A 41 -15.95 -13.74 11.55
N LEU A 42 -15.00 -13.59 10.62
CA LEU A 42 -13.57 -13.50 10.93
C LEU A 42 -13.21 -12.19 11.66
N LEU A 43 -13.85 -11.07 11.31
CA LEU A 43 -13.67 -9.79 11.99
C LEU A 43 -14.24 -9.84 13.42
N ASP A 44 -15.40 -10.46 13.63
CA ASP A 44 -15.95 -10.69 14.98
C ASP A 44 -15.02 -11.58 15.82
N LEU A 45 -14.51 -12.66 15.24
CA LEU A 45 -13.54 -13.55 15.90
C LEU A 45 -12.25 -12.78 16.29
N LEU A 46 -11.73 -11.95 15.41
CA LEU A 46 -10.47 -11.23 15.61
C LEU A 46 -10.61 -10.03 16.57
N PHE A 47 -11.69 -9.24 16.43
CA PHE A 47 -11.85 -7.96 17.14
C PHE A 47 -12.59 -8.06 18.48
N SER A 48 -13.31 -9.16 18.75
CA SER A 48 -13.79 -9.50 20.11
C SER A 48 -12.66 -9.67 21.15
N ARG A 49 -11.40 -9.68 20.70
CA ARG A 49 -10.17 -9.83 21.50
C ARG A 49 -9.39 -8.50 21.67
N SER A 50 -10.08 -7.36 21.74
CA SER A 50 -9.50 -6.01 21.98
C SER A 50 -8.50 -5.48 20.92
N ALA A 51 -8.41 -6.06 19.73
CA ALA A 51 -7.53 -5.55 18.68
C ALA A 51 -7.92 -4.14 18.14
N GLY A 52 -9.16 -3.68 18.41
CA GLY A 52 -9.56 -2.28 18.20
C GLY A 52 -9.02 -1.29 19.23
N GLU A 53 -8.61 -1.78 20.41
CA GLU A 53 -8.06 -0.99 21.52
C GLU A 53 -6.51 -0.94 21.49
N ALA A 54 -5.89 -1.85 20.73
CA ALA A 54 -4.44 -1.90 20.56
C ALA A 54 -3.96 -0.76 19.63
N TRP A 55 -3.10 0.11 20.16
CA TRP A 55 -2.30 1.07 19.38
C TRP A 55 -1.37 0.32 18.41
N HIS A 56 -1.25 0.83 17.18
CA HIS A 56 -0.33 0.30 16.18
C HIS A 56 0.13 1.39 15.20
N LYS A 57 1.35 1.91 15.40
CA LYS A 57 2.03 2.84 14.48
C LYS A 57 1.15 4.02 14.06
N ALA A 58 0.59 4.03 12.85
CA ALA A 58 -0.23 5.13 12.34
C ALA A 58 -1.68 5.18 12.90
N GLY A 59 -2.14 4.16 13.63
CA GLY A 59 -3.52 4.09 14.12
C GLY A 59 -3.77 2.95 15.10
N THR A 60 -4.86 2.20 14.89
CA THR A 60 -5.19 0.99 15.65
C THR A 60 -4.75 -0.26 14.91
N PHE A 61 -4.48 -1.34 15.64
CA PHE A 61 -4.12 -2.62 15.04
C PHE A 61 -5.26 -3.18 14.16
N LYS A 62 -6.53 -3.00 14.57
CA LYS A 62 -7.70 -3.28 13.72
C LYS A 62 -7.60 -2.65 12.33
N ASN A 63 -7.31 -1.35 12.24
CA ASN A 63 -7.29 -0.63 10.97
C ASN A 63 -6.16 -1.17 10.08
N HIS A 64 -4.95 -1.33 10.63
CA HIS A 64 -3.80 -1.90 9.94
C HIS A 64 -4.11 -3.28 9.33
N LEU A 65 -4.74 -4.20 10.07
CA LEU A 65 -5.07 -5.54 9.57
C LEU A 65 -6.12 -5.52 8.45
N LEU A 66 -7.09 -4.60 8.52
CA LEU A 66 -8.08 -4.37 7.45
C LEU A 66 -7.43 -3.75 6.20
N ASP A 67 -6.50 -2.81 6.39
CA ASP A 67 -5.80 -2.12 5.30
C ASP A 67 -4.83 -3.06 4.55
N VAL A 68 -4.18 -4.00 5.26
CA VAL A 68 -3.41 -5.10 4.65
C VAL A 68 -4.33 -6.08 3.91
N TYR A 69 -5.47 -6.48 4.50
CA TYR A 69 -6.45 -7.34 3.80
C TYR A 69 -6.98 -6.66 2.53
N ARG A 70 -7.34 -5.37 2.60
CA ARG A 70 -7.76 -4.55 1.46
C ARG A 70 -6.71 -4.53 0.35
N THR A 71 -5.45 -4.30 0.71
CA THR A 71 -4.32 -4.28 -0.22
C THR A 71 -4.23 -5.61 -0.98
N LEU A 72 -4.26 -6.73 -0.27
CA LEU A 72 -4.21 -8.07 -0.86
C LEU A 72 -5.47 -8.41 -1.69
N ALA A 73 -6.63 -7.85 -1.33
CA ALA A 73 -7.88 -7.97 -2.09
C ALA A 73 -7.87 -7.16 -3.41
N LEU A 74 -7.20 -6.01 -3.44
CA LEU A 74 -7.00 -5.21 -4.66
C LEU A 74 -5.87 -5.76 -5.56
N TRP A 75 -5.06 -6.69 -5.03
CA TRP A 75 -4.04 -7.44 -5.77
C TRP A 75 -4.51 -8.83 -6.22
N ASP A 76 -5.83 -9.08 -6.23
CA ASP A 76 -6.49 -10.33 -6.60
C ASP A 76 -5.96 -11.59 -5.85
N GLN A 77 -5.36 -11.43 -4.67
CA GLN A 77 -4.68 -12.55 -4.01
C GLN A 77 -5.65 -13.65 -3.58
N PRO A 78 -5.24 -14.94 -3.61
CA PRO A 78 -6.07 -16.04 -3.14
C PRO A 78 -6.58 -15.80 -1.72
N ARG A 79 -7.77 -16.32 -1.39
CA ARG A 79 -8.42 -16.04 -0.11
C ARG A 79 -7.51 -16.34 1.09
N ASP A 80 -6.82 -17.47 1.08
CA ASP A 80 -5.91 -17.86 2.16
C ASP A 80 -4.74 -16.88 2.36
N VAL A 81 -4.30 -16.20 1.29
CA VAL A 81 -3.28 -15.14 1.33
C VAL A 81 -3.85 -13.85 1.91
N ARG A 82 -5.09 -13.49 1.56
CA ARG A 82 -5.79 -12.33 2.12
C ARG A 82 -6.06 -12.54 3.62
N VAL A 83 -6.55 -13.72 3.99
CA VAL A 83 -6.79 -14.12 5.39
C VAL A 83 -5.48 -14.24 6.16
N LEU A 84 -4.39 -14.73 5.55
CA LEU A 84 -3.05 -14.58 6.11
C LEU A 84 -2.76 -13.11 6.44
N GLY A 85 -2.96 -12.18 5.51
CA GLY A 85 -2.77 -10.75 5.75
C GLY A 85 -3.59 -10.18 6.92
N LEU A 86 -4.84 -10.61 7.09
CA LEU A 86 -5.70 -10.22 8.22
C LEU A 86 -5.22 -10.76 9.57
N PHE A 87 -4.54 -11.91 9.59
CA PHE A 87 -4.09 -12.60 10.80
C PHE A 87 -2.56 -12.67 10.95
N HIS A 88 -1.79 -11.94 10.11
CA HIS A 88 -0.33 -12.13 9.92
C HIS A 88 0.54 -11.88 11.18
N SER A 89 -0.07 -11.39 12.26
CA SER A 89 0.57 -11.02 13.52
C SER A 89 -0.13 -11.61 14.76
N VAL A 90 -1.10 -12.53 14.57
CA VAL A 90 -2.04 -12.97 15.60
C VAL A 90 -1.41 -13.76 16.76
N TYR A 91 -0.35 -14.51 16.48
CA TYR A 91 0.35 -15.38 17.45
C TYR A 91 1.52 -14.68 18.17
N SER A 92 1.61 -13.34 18.09
CA SER A 92 2.85 -12.55 18.23
C SER A 92 3.81 -12.75 17.06
N ASN A 93 4.62 -11.73 16.77
CA ASN A 93 5.63 -11.75 15.72
C ASN A 93 6.97 -11.17 16.22
N GLU A 94 8.00 -11.12 15.35
CA GLU A 94 9.35 -10.64 15.66
C GLU A 94 9.43 -9.18 16.18
N PHE A 95 8.47 -8.32 15.82
CA PHE A 95 8.50 -6.87 16.09
C PHE A 95 7.43 -6.39 17.09
N VAL A 96 6.39 -7.19 17.32
CA VAL A 96 5.19 -6.80 18.10
C VAL A 96 4.71 -7.98 18.95
N ALA A 97 4.69 -7.76 20.27
CA ALA A 97 4.28 -8.75 21.28
C ALA A 97 2.76 -8.84 21.52
N LEU A 98 1.94 -8.64 20.47
CA LEU A 98 0.48 -8.74 20.54
C LEU A 98 0.04 -10.22 20.42
N LYS A 99 -0.02 -10.92 21.55
CA LYS A 99 -0.61 -12.27 21.62
C LYS A 99 -2.14 -12.17 21.71
N LEU A 100 -2.82 -12.07 20.57
CA LEU A 100 -4.29 -12.21 20.52
C LEU A 100 -4.73 -13.66 20.70
N PHE A 101 -3.88 -14.63 20.33
CA PHE A 101 -4.12 -16.06 20.47
C PHE A 101 -2.89 -16.76 21.08
N ASP A 102 -3.14 -17.78 21.91
CA ASP A 102 -2.09 -18.68 22.39
C ASP A 102 -1.79 -19.74 21.31
N ALA A 103 -0.58 -19.66 20.73
CA ALA A 103 -0.11 -20.54 19.67
C ALA A 103 0.01 -22.02 20.08
N SER A 104 -0.05 -22.36 21.37
CA SER A 104 -0.03 -23.74 21.85
C SER A 104 -1.42 -24.34 22.05
N ALA A 105 -2.44 -23.51 22.32
CA ALA A 105 -3.77 -23.96 22.72
C ALA A 105 -4.89 -23.65 21.71
N LYS A 106 -4.68 -22.72 20.77
CA LYS A 106 -5.76 -22.17 19.92
C LYS A 106 -5.57 -22.32 18.41
N ARG A 107 -4.55 -23.05 17.94
CA ARG A 107 -4.35 -23.30 16.50
C ARG A 107 -5.51 -24.04 15.85
N ALA A 108 -6.05 -25.07 16.52
CA ALA A 108 -7.23 -25.79 16.06
C ALA A 108 -8.50 -24.91 16.04
N GLU A 109 -8.64 -23.98 16.99
CA GLU A 109 -9.73 -22.99 17.02
C GLU A 109 -9.65 -22.07 15.79
N LEU A 110 -8.46 -21.56 15.47
CA LEU A 110 -8.26 -20.70 14.30
C LEU A 110 -8.43 -21.48 12.99
N ALA A 111 -7.83 -22.68 12.86
CA ALA A 111 -7.95 -23.53 11.67
C ALA A 111 -9.41 -23.90 11.36
N ALA A 112 -10.25 -24.12 12.37
CA ALA A 112 -11.68 -24.35 12.19
C ALA A 112 -12.45 -23.13 11.65
N ALA A 113 -11.91 -21.91 11.82
CA ALA A 113 -12.51 -20.66 11.34
C ALA A 113 -11.94 -20.19 9.99
N VAL A 114 -10.63 -20.34 9.75
CA VAL A 114 -9.97 -19.84 8.52
C VAL A 114 -9.63 -20.92 7.50
N GLY A 115 -9.70 -22.21 7.88
CA GLY A 115 -9.21 -23.34 7.10
C GLY A 115 -7.77 -23.73 7.44
N GLU A 116 -7.42 -25.00 7.21
CA GLU A 116 -6.11 -25.57 7.61
C GLU A 116 -4.93 -24.88 6.89
N GLU A 117 -5.05 -24.60 5.59
CA GLU A 117 -3.98 -23.99 4.80
C GLU A 117 -3.74 -22.52 5.19
N ALA A 118 -4.80 -21.74 5.38
CA ALA A 118 -4.69 -20.37 5.88
C ALA A 118 -4.03 -20.35 7.28
N GLU A 119 -4.41 -21.26 8.19
CA GLU A 119 -3.79 -21.35 9.51
C GLU A 119 -2.30 -21.76 9.44
N ARG A 120 -1.95 -22.72 8.57
CA ARG A 120 -0.56 -23.12 8.31
C ARG A 120 0.28 -21.93 7.85
N LEU A 121 -0.24 -21.13 6.92
CA LEU A 121 0.40 -19.93 6.41
C LEU A 121 0.56 -18.88 7.52
N ILE A 122 -0.52 -18.58 8.26
CA ILE A 122 -0.53 -17.62 9.39
C ILE A 122 0.51 -17.99 10.44
N HIS A 123 0.50 -19.24 10.91
CA HIS A 123 1.43 -19.73 11.90
C HIS A 123 2.88 -19.60 11.40
N THR A 124 3.16 -20.06 10.18
CA THR A 124 4.50 -20.02 9.60
C THR A 124 5.02 -18.58 9.47
N PHE A 125 4.17 -17.65 9.01
CA PHE A 125 4.53 -16.23 8.88
C PHE A 125 4.75 -15.53 10.24
N CYS A 126 4.01 -15.92 11.28
CA CYS A 126 4.22 -15.38 12.64
C CYS A 126 5.56 -15.82 13.24
N VAL A 127 6.01 -17.05 12.98
CA VAL A 127 7.19 -17.66 13.63
C VAL A 127 8.48 -17.68 12.78
N MET A 128 8.41 -17.28 11.51
CA MET A 128 9.60 -17.16 10.65
C MET A 128 10.45 -15.93 11.04
N PRO A 129 11.77 -15.98 10.82
CA PRO A 129 12.65 -14.84 11.06
C PRO A 129 12.46 -13.80 9.92
N ARG A 130 11.48 -12.91 10.08
CA ARG A 130 11.06 -11.94 9.05
C ARG A 130 12.20 -10.99 8.66
N THR A 131 13.02 -10.54 9.61
CA THR A 131 14.22 -9.75 9.29
C THR A 131 15.16 -10.49 8.32
N ARG A 132 15.44 -11.77 8.58
CA ARG A 132 16.28 -12.62 7.70
C ARG A 132 15.63 -12.89 6.36
N PHE A 133 14.32 -13.07 6.32
CA PHE A 133 13.56 -13.26 5.10
C PHE A 133 13.64 -12.01 4.20
N VAL A 134 13.42 -10.81 4.74
CA VAL A 134 13.53 -9.56 3.98
C VAL A 134 14.95 -9.36 3.45
N GLN A 135 15.99 -9.57 4.28
CA GLN A 135 17.40 -9.56 3.84
C GLN A 135 17.58 -10.47 2.61
N LYS A 136 17.22 -11.75 2.73
CA LYS A 136 17.38 -12.75 1.66
C LYS A 136 16.56 -12.44 0.40
N LEU A 137 15.35 -11.88 0.54
CA LEU A 137 14.54 -11.42 -0.60
C LEU A 137 15.23 -10.28 -1.38
N THR A 138 15.89 -9.35 -0.70
CA THR A 138 16.55 -8.22 -1.36
C THR A 138 17.86 -8.58 -2.07
N GLU A 139 18.39 -9.79 -1.84
CA GLU A 139 19.63 -10.31 -2.41
C GLU A 139 19.41 -11.19 -3.65
N ILE A 140 18.16 -11.55 -3.98
CA ILE A 140 17.80 -12.45 -5.10
C ILE A 140 17.00 -11.71 -6.18
N ASP A 141 17.15 -12.13 -7.45
CA ASP A 141 16.36 -11.57 -8.57
C ASP A 141 15.12 -12.41 -8.92
N ALA A 142 15.03 -13.64 -8.39
CA ALA A 142 13.90 -14.57 -8.53
C ALA A 142 13.88 -15.56 -7.35
N ILE A 143 12.69 -16.00 -6.93
CA ILE A 143 12.54 -17.03 -5.89
C ILE A 143 12.89 -18.41 -6.49
N PRO A 144 13.87 -19.15 -5.96
CA PRO A 144 14.26 -20.45 -6.53
C PRO A 144 13.10 -21.45 -6.54
N ALA A 145 13.02 -22.30 -7.57
CA ALA A 145 12.04 -23.39 -7.64
C ALA A 145 12.15 -24.37 -6.45
N GLY A 146 13.36 -24.54 -5.92
CA GLY A 146 13.63 -25.31 -4.70
C GLY A 146 13.30 -24.58 -3.39
N GLY A 147 12.76 -23.36 -3.42
CA GLY A 147 12.41 -22.61 -2.21
C GLY A 147 13.54 -21.79 -1.58
N LEU A 148 13.37 -21.41 -0.32
CA LEU A 148 14.31 -20.61 0.47
C LEU A 148 14.46 -21.16 1.90
N ASP A 149 15.69 -21.48 2.30
CA ASP A 149 16.00 -21.78 3.71
C ASP A 149 16.32 -20.52 4.52
N LEU A 150 15.81 -20.45 5.75
CA LEU A 150 16.02 -19.35 6.70
C LEU A 150 16.52 -19.90 8.04
N GLU A 151 17.61 -19.35 8.56
CA GLU A 151 18.11 -19.67 9.90
C GLU A 151 17.35 -18.89 10.96
N LYS A 152 16.79 -19.60 11.96
CA LYS A 152 16.11 -19.01 13.12
C LYS A 152 17.09 -18.64 14.22
N SER A 153 16.62 -17.87 15.21
CA SER A 153 17.42 -17.46 16.38
C SER A 153 17.91 -18.59 17.28
N ASP A 154 17.32 -19.79 17.18
CA ASP A 154 17.76 -21.02 17.87
C ASP A 154 18.75 -21.86 17.03
N GLY A 155 19.17 -21.37 15.86
CA GLY A 155 20.03 -22.08 14.91
C GLY A 155 19.32 -23.16 14.08
N SER A 156 18.00 -23.35 14.26
CA SER A 156 17.23 -24.27 13.41
C SER A 156 16.93 -23.66 12.04
N MET A 157 16.90 -24.51 11.01
CA MET A 157 16.53 -24.08 9.66
C MET A 157 15.03 -24.20 9.42
N LEU A 158 14.42 -23.15 8.89
CA LEU A 158 13.07 -23.14 8.34
C LEU A 158 13.17 -23.19 6.81
N HIS A 159 12.65 -24.25 6.20
CA HIS A 159 12.49 -24.33 4.75
C HIS A 159 11.16 -23.70 4.32
N LEU A 160 11.19 -22.79 3.35
CA LEU A 160 10.01 -22.26 2.67
C LEU A 160 9.95 -22.77 1.24
N SER A 161 8.81 -23.32 0.82
CA SER A 161 8.59 -23.64 -0.59
C SER A 161 8.64 -22.39 -1.47
N GLN A 162 8.82 -22.52 -2.79
CA GLN A 162 8.76 -21.37 -3.71
C GLN A 162 7.42 -20.61 -3.58
N LYS A 163 6.31 -21.35 -3.39
CA LYS A 163 4.98 -20.77 -3.18
C LYS A 163 4.87 -20.02 -1.85
N ASP A 164 5.30 -20.61 -0.74
CA ASP A 164 5.25 -19.97 0.58
C ASP A 164 6.13 -18.73 0.60
N ALA A 165 7.33 -18.79 0.03
CA ALA A 165 8.21 -17.63 -0.11
C ALA A 165 7.58 -16.52 -0.97
N ALA A 166 6.88 -16.85 -2.06
CA ALA A 166 6.15 -15.86 -2.86
C ALA A 166 4.99 -15.23 -2.08
N ILE A 167 4.16 -16.03 -1.41
CA ILE A 167 3.07 -15.57 -0.54
C ILE A 167 3.58 -14.63 0.55
N PHE A 168 4.65 -15.02 1.26
CA PHE A 168 5.20 -14.23 2.36
C PHE A 168 5.89 -12.97 1.88
N ALA A 169 6.49 -12.97 0.68
CA ALA A 169 6.99 -11.74 0.06
C ALA A 169 5.84 -10.77 -0.25
N ILE A 170 4.78 -11.24 -0.89
CA ILE A 170 3.58 -10.44 -1.21
C ILE A 170 2.98 -9.82 0.07
N VAL A 171 2.76 -10.63 1.11
CA VAL A 171 2.21 -10.13 2.39
C VAL A 171 3.18 -9.19 3.10
N SER A 172 4.49 -9.42 3.06
CA SER A 172 5.48 -8.50 3.64
C SER A 172 5.54 -7.15 2.92
N ILE A 173 5.33 -7.11 1.59
CA ILE A 173 5.26 -5.85 0.84
C ILE A 173 4.00 -5.07 1.25
N ALA A 174 2.86 -5.74 1.38
CA ALA A 174 1.61 -5.11 1.85
C ALA A 174 1.74 -4.58 3.29
N ASP A 175 2.21 -5.41 4.23
CA ASP A 175 2.50 -5.05 5.63
C ASP A 175 3.47 -3.86 5.73
N LEU A 176 4.60 -3.91 5.00
CA LEU A 176 5.59 -2.84 4.97
C LEU A 176 4.98 -1.52 4.47
N THR A 177 4.42 -1.53 3.25
CA THR A 177 3.95 -0.31 2.59
C THR A 177 2.67 0.26 3.18
N GLU A 178 1.87 -0.52 3.91
CA GLU A 178 0.69 -0.02 4.63
C GLU A 178 1.05 0.85 5.83
N GLN A 179 2.03 0.44 6.66
CA GLN A 179 2.23 1.06 7.97
C GLN A 179 3.38 2.08 8.04
N TRP A 180 4.31 2.06 7.09
CA TRP A 180 5.57 2.82 7.19
C TRP A 180 5.40 4.31 6.88
N HIS A 181 6.09 5.12 7.68
CA HIS A 181 6.18 6.58 7.62
C HIS A 181 7.36 7.02 8.48
N SER A 182 7.74 8.30 8.47
CA SER A 182 9.00 8.78 9.05
C SER A 182 9.25 8.43 10.52
N TRP A 183 8.20 8.33 11.36
CA TRP A 183 8.36 7.88 12.75
C TRP A 183 8.78 6.40 12.84
N VAL A 184 8.37 5.58 11.88
CA VAL A 184 8.80 4.19 11.77
C VAL A 184 10.23 4.12 11.22
N ASP A 185 10.61 4.98 10.26
CA ASP A 185 12.01 5.13 9.82
C ASP A 185 12.92 5.47 11.01
N ASP A 186 12.52 6.42 11.87
CA ASP A 186 13.29 6.83 13.06
C ASP A 186 13.42 5.69 14.11
N VAL A 187 12.37 4.90 14.32
CA VAL A 187 12.33 3.83 15.34
C VAL A 187 12.93 2.50 14.86
N PHE A 188 12.86 2.21 13.56
CA PHE A 188 13.38 0.98 12.93
C PHE A 188 14.60 1.26 12.03
N GLN A 189 15.30 2.36 12.26
CA GLN A 189 16.39 2.89 11.42
C GLN A 189 17.32 1.81 10.83
N GLY A 190 17.36 1.77 9.50
CA GLY A 190 18.23 0.87 8.74
C GLY A 190 17.69 -0.56 8.60
N PHE A 191 16.39 -0.78 8.80
CA PHE A 191 15.72 -2.06 8.52
C PHE A 191 15.96 -2.48 7.06
N PRO A 192 16.26 -3.78 6.77
CA PRO A 192 16.31 -4.95 7.65
C PRO A 192 17.69 -5.24 8.29
N TRP A 193 18.62 -4.28 8.31
CA TRP A 193 19.94 -4.41 8.98
C TRP A 193 20.05 -3.52 10.23
N GLN A 194 18.91 -3.22 10.85
CA GLN A 194 18.77 -2.29 11.96
C GLN A 194 19.58 -2.70 13.19
N THR A 195 20.16 -1.72 13.87
CA THR A 195 20.79 -1.91 15.19
C THR A 195 19.88 -1.36 16.27
N ARG A 196 19.74 -2.07 17.40
CA ARG A 196 18.85 -1.64 18.49
C ARG A 196 19.42 -0.40 19.18
N GLN A 197 18.83 0.76 18.91
CA GLN A 197 19.18 2.03 19.54
C GLN A 197 18.45 2.21 20.88
N PRO A 198 19.12 2.65 21.96
CA PRO A 198 18.48 2.86 23.24
C PRO A 198 17.66 4.17 23.26
N VAL A 199 16.44 4.08 23.81
CA VAL A 199 15.42 5.14 23.74
C VAL A 199 15.82 6.42 24.48
N LYS A 200 16.58 6.33 25.58
CA LYS A 200 16.93 7.50 26.40
C LYS A 200 17.84 8.46 25.64
N GLU A 201 18.80 7.92 24.91
CA GLU A 201 19.75 8.66 24.08
C GLU A 201 19.08 9.17 22.79
N ASN A 202 18.07 8.46 22.30
CA ASN A 202 17.33 8.75 21.06
C ASN A 202 15.88 9.22 21.32
N TRP A 203 15.64 9.95 22.42
CA TRP A 203 14.28 10.25 22.92
C TRP A 203 13.38 10.94 21.89
N ALA A 204 13.94 11.76 21.00
CA ALA A 204 13.18 12.47 19.96
C ALA A 204 12.49 11.50 18.99
N ALA A 205 13.16 10.41 18.59
CA ALA A 205 12.59 9.35 17.75
C ALA A 205 11.42 8.63 18.45
N SER A 206 11.39 8.58 19.78
CA SER A 206 10.29 7.94 20.52
C SER A 206 9.01 8.78 20.60
N LEU A 207 9.02 10.04 20.15
CA LEU A 207 7.85 10.92 20.20
C LEU A 207 6.84 10.60 19.08
N TRP A 208 5.84 9.79 19.41
CA TRP A 208 4.69 9.52 18.55
C TRP A 208 3.77 10.76 18.42
N PRO A 209 3.17 11.06 17.24
CA PRO A 209 3.24 10.33 15.96
C PRO A 209 4.41 10.76 15.04
N GLY A 210 5.41 11.48 15.56
CA GLY A 210 6.46 12.11 14.76
C GLY A 210 5.87 13.14 13.77
N GLN A 211 6.45 13.21 12.57
CA GLN A 211 6.02 14.15 11.53
C GLN A 211 4.95 13.59 10.58
N LEU A 212 4.70 12.28 10.58
CA LEU A 212 3.88 11.57 9.57
C LEU A 212 4.29 11.89 8.12
N MET A 213 5.58 12.20 7.88
CA MET A 213 6.13 12.33 6.53
C MET A 213 6.14 10.93 5.87
N PRO A 214 5.90 10.81 4.56
CA PRO A 214 6.09 9.53 3.86
C PRO A 214 7.49 8.97 4.10
N SER A 215 7.61 7.63 4.16
CA SER A 215 8.91 6.98 4.39
C SER A 215 9.92 7.31 3.29
N ASN A 216 11.19 7.37 3.68
CA ASN A 216 12.31 7.59 2.76
C ASN A 216 13.14 6.33 2.45
N GLU A 217 12.75 5.17 2.98
CA GLU A 217 13.42 3.87 2.79
C GLU A 217 12.46 2.71 2.47
N ALA A 218 11.18 2.77 2.84
CA ALA A 218 10.27 1.64 2.75
C ALA A 218 9.81 1.31 1.31
N TRP A 219 9.65 2.28 0.41
CA TRP A 219 9.25 2.01 -0.99
C TRP A 219 10.42 1.47 -1.82
N SER A 220 11.65 1.96 -1.61
CA SER A 220 12.84 1.40 -2.26
C SER A 220 13.13 -0.01 -1.76
N LEU A 221 12.97 -0.27 -0.46
CA LEU A 221 13.00 -1.63 0.10
C LEU A 221 11.89 -2.52 -0.49
N ALA A 222 10.64 -2.05 -0.50
CA ALA A 222 9.51 -2.78 -1.06
C ALA A 222 9.71 -3.12 -2.55
N SER A 223 10.29 -2.22 -3.35
CA SER A 223 10.59 -2.49 -4.77
C SER A 223 11.61 -3.62 -4.95
N ARG A 224 12.60 -3.72 -4.06
CA ARG A 224 13.58 -4.80 -4.03
C ARG A 224 12.95 -6.12 -3.56
N MET A 225 12.08 -6.09 -2.57
CA MET A 225 11.29 -7.25 -2.13
C MET A 225 10.31 -7.73 -3.21
N ALA A 226 9.80 -6.82 -4.04
CA ALA A 226 8.91 -7.13 -5.15
C ALA A 226 9.66 -7.79 -6.32
N ARG A 227 10.91 -7.38 -6.58
CA ARG A 227 11.76 -7.86 -7.68
C ARG A 227 11.69 -9.37 -8.00
N PRO A 228 11.66 -10.30 -7.03
CA PRO A 228 11.60 -11.74 -7.29
C PRO A 228 10.22 -12.25 -7.76
N LEU A 229 9.18 -11.41 -7.77
CA LEU A 229 7.78 -11.78 -8.01
C LEU A 229 7.27 -11.52 -9.45
N ARG A 230 7.94 -10.66 -10.23
CA ARG A 230 7.47 -10.21 -11.57
C ARG A 230 7.21 -11.33 -12.60
N ASP A 231 7.90 -12.46 -12.46
CA ASP A 231 7.94 -13.59 -13.40
C ASP A 231 7.68 -14.92 -12.65
N LEU A 232 6.79 -14.92 -11.65
CA LEU A 232 6.40 -16.15 -10.93
C LEU A 232 5.77 -17.19 -11.87
N PRO A 233 6.06 -18.49 -11.68
CA PRO A 233 5.41 -19.56 -12.44
C PRO A 233 3.88 -19.56 -12.23
N ALA A 234 3.11 -19.69 -13.31
CA ALA A 234 1.66 -19.59 -13.29
C ALA A 234 0.99 -20.71 -12.46
N GLU A 235 1.64 -21.88 -12.39
CA GLU A 235 1.23 -23.04 -11.59
C GLU A 235 1.21 -22.77 -10.08
N LEU A 236 1.86 -21.71 -9.58
CA LEU A 236 1.76 -21.31 -8.18
C LEU A 236 0.36 -20.74 -7.84
N GLY A 237 -0.38 -20.24 -8.85
CA GLY A 237 -1.71 -19.67 -8.68
C GLY A 237 -1.71 -18.32 -7.94
N LEU A 238 -0.63 -17.54 -8.05
CA LEU A 238 -0.45 -16.25 -7.40
C LEU A 238 -0.42 -15.12 -8.45
N PRO A 239 -1.38 -14.19 -8.46
CA PRO A 239 -1.27 -12.99 -9.27
C PRO A 239 -0.05 -12.16 -8.87
N VAL A 240 0.69 -11.65 -9.87
CA VAL A 240 1.80 -10.73 -9.64
C VAL A 240 1.24 -9.39 -9.14
N PRO A 241 1.69 -8.86 -7.98
CA PRO A 241 1.24 -7.57 -7.47
C PRO A 241 1.38 -6.45 -8.52
N PRO A 242 0.40 -5.54 -8.63
CA PRO A 242 0.38 -4.47 -9.63
C PRO A 242 1.35 -3.31 -9.34
N VAL A 243 2.15 -3.41 -8.28
CA VAL A 243 3.06 -2.36 -7.78
C VAL A 243 4.39 -2.33 -8.54
N PHE A 244 5.05 -1.17 -8.58
CA PHE A 244 6.39 -0.99 -9.20
C PHE A 244 6.51 -1.53 -10.63
N ASP A 245 5.60 -1.15 -11.53
CA ASP A 245 5.48 -1.73 -12.88
C ASP A 245 5.45 -3.27 -12.86
N ARG A 246 4.44 -3.84 -12.18
CA ARG A 246 4.29 -5.31 -11.98
C ARG A 246 5.59 -5.97 -11.48
N CYS A 247 6.17 -5.37 -10.45
CA CYS A 247 7.41 -5.77 -9.79
C CYS A 247 8.68 -5.69 -10.65
N ARG A 248 8.67 -4.95 -11.76
CA ARG A 248 9.84 -4.81 -12.66
C ARG A 248 10.73 -3.62 -12.30
N ARG A 249 10.15 -2.51 -11.82
CA ARG A 249 10.90 -1.31 -11.41
C ARG A 249 11.61 -1.55 -10.09
N ILE A 250 12.85 -1.09 -9.98
CA ILE A 250 13.55 -0.88 -8.71
C ILE A 250 13.62 0.62 -8.46
N LEU A 251 13.11 1.07 -7.33
CA LEU A 251 13.28 2.42 -6.82
C LEU A 251 14.59 2.48 -6.03
N THR A 252 15.44 3.47 -6.29
CA THR A 252 16.62 3.69 -5.45
C THR A 252 16.26 4.49 -4.21
N GLN A 253 17.00 4.30 -3.11
CA GLN A 253 16.78 5.10 -1.89
C GLN A 253 17.01 6.60 -2.17
N ALA A 254 17.95 6.95 -3.06
CA ALA A 254 18.18 8.34 -3.44
C ALA A 254 16.97 8.96 -4.18
N ASP A 255 16.32 8.20 -5.05
CA ASP A 255 15.09 8.63 -5.73
C ASP A 255 13.91 8.72 -4.77
N GLU A 256 13.77 7.76 -3.84
CA GLU A 256 12.75 7.81 -2.79
C GLU A 256 12.91 9.06 -1.91
N MET A 257 14.11 9.28 -1.36
CA MET A 257 14.45 10.47 -0.57
C MET A 257 14.19 11.77 -1.34
N ALA A 258 14.53 11.84 -2.63
CA ALA A 258 14.27 13.00 -3.46
C ALA A 258 12.77 13.23 -3.65
N ALA A 259 12.00 12.19 -3.97
CA ALA A 259 10.55 12.28 -4.11
C ALA A 259 9.86 12.74 -2.81
N VAL A 260 10.24 12.16 -1.66
CA VAL A 260 9.76 12.57 -0.33
C VAL A 260 10.06 14.06 -0.10
N ALA A 261 11.32 14.48 -0.21
CA ALA A 261 11.74 15.84 0.13
C ALA A 261 11.03 16.90 -0.74
N LEU A 262 10.92 16.64 -2.05
CA LEU A 262 10.27 17.53 -3.01
C LEU A 262 8.75 17.63 -2.77
N TYR A 263 8.08 16.50 -2.52
CA TYR A 263 6.66 16.47 -2.17
C TYR A 263 6.40 17.17 -0.83
N TRP A 264 7.16 16.79 0.21
CA TRP A 264 7.00 17.29 1.58
C TRP A 264 7.15 18.80 1.66
N GLN A 265 8.14 19.35 0.95
CA GLN A 265 8.34 20.80 0.79
C GLN A 265 7.09 21.50 0.24
N VAL A 266 6.37 20.91 -0.72
CA VAL A 266 5.16 21.51 -1.30
C VAL A 266 3.98 21.45 -0.34
N VAL A 267 3.74 20.30 0.29
CA VAL A 267 2.54 20.09 1.14
C VAL A 267 2.67 20.67 2.55
N THR A 268 3.89 20.88 3.06
CA THR A 268 4.13 21.58 4.33
C THR A 268 4.46 23.06 4.16
N ARG A 269 4.96 23.45 2.97
CA ARG A 269 5.51 24.79 2.68
C ARG A 269 6.68 25.16 3.62
N ALA A 270 7.51 24.17 3.98
CA ALA A 270 8.63 24.34 4.92
C ALA A 270 9.59 25.49 4.53
N HIS A 271 9.85 25.65 3.24
CA HIS A 271 10.44 26.86 2.65
C HIS A 271 9.41 27.68 1.86
N ALA A 272 9.66 28.97 1.68
CA ALA A 272 8.77 29.89 0.99
C ALA A 272 8.51 29.48 -0.48
N ILE A 273 7.26 29.15 -0.78
CA ILE A 273 6.75 28.96 -2.15
C ILE A 273 5.82 30.12 -2.45
N SER A 274 6.29 31.07 -3.27
CA SER A 274 5.55 32.30 -3.61
C SER A 274 4.67 32.18 -4.87
N THR A 275 4.88 31.15 -5.69
CA THR A 275 4.16 30.97 -6.97
C THR A 275 3.80 29.50 -7.22
N PRO A 276 2.71 29.21 -7.96
CA PRO A 276 2.39 27.85 -8.39
C PRO A 276 3.49 27.19 -9.23
N VAL A 277 4.25 27.96 -10.01
CA VAL A 277 5.30 27.46 -10.91
C VAL A 277 6.36 26.65 -10.15
N ALA A 278 6.80 27.14 -8.99
CA ALA A 278 7.77 26.43 -8.16
C ALA A 278 7.19 25.12 -7.62
N ALA A 279 5.96 25.13 -7.09
CA ALA A 279 5.29 23.92 -6.61
C ALA A 279 5.09 22.87 -7.72
N VAL A 280 4.64 23.30 -8.91
CA VAL A 280 4.47 22.43 -10.09
C VAL A 280 5.80 21.80 -10.50
N SER A 281 6.90 22.55 -10.49
CA SER A 281 8.23 22.02 -10.82
C SER A 281 8.70 20.97 -9.81
N LEU A 282 8.55 21.26 -8.51
CA LEU A 282 8.90 20.33 -7.43
C LEU A 282 8.09 19.01 -7.52
N LEU A 283 6.77 19.11 -7.73
CA LEU A 283 5.90 17.93 -7.87
C LEU A 283 6.23 17.11 -9.12
N LYS A 284 6.47 17.76 -10.27
CA LYS A 284 6.88 17.05 -11.51
C LYS A 284 8.22 16.34 -11.33
N THR A 285 9.15 16.92 -10.57
CA THR A 285 10.44 16.29 -10.26
C THR A 285 10.27 15.14 -9.26
N ALA A 286 9.39 15.27 -8.26
CA ALA A 286 9.05 14.18 -7.34
C ALA A 286 8.47 12.96 -8.08
N ILE A 287 7.54 13.20 -9.01
CA ILE A 287 6.95 12.18 -9.90
C ILE A 287 8.02 11.52 -10.79
N ALA A 288 9.00 12.28 -11.27
CA ALA A 288 10.07 11.72 -12.10
C ALA A 288 11.00 10.77 -11.34
N HIS A 289 11.25 11.04 -10.04
CA HIS A 289 12.01 10.13 -9.18
C HIS A 289 11.19 8.91 -8.72
N ASN A 290 9.93 9.12 -8.33
CA ASN A 290 9.01 8.04 -7.96
C ASN A 290 7.67 8.21 -8.69
N PRO A 291 7.46 7.50 -9.83
CA PRO A 291 6.22 7.57 -10.59
C PRO A 291 5.14 6.59 -10.10
N ASP A 292 5.45 5.73 -9.12
CA ASP A 292 4.51 4.71 -8.60
C ASP A 292 3.70 5.22 -7.38
N ILE A 293 3.74 6.53 -7.08
CA ILE A 293 3.03 7.18 -5.95
C ILE A 293 2.00 8.21 -6.43
N ALA A 294 0.85 8.27 -5.76
CA ALA A 294 -0.33 8.98 -6.26
C ALA A 294 -0.36 10.45 -5.85
N GLU A 295 0.05 10.75 -4.62
CA GLU A 295 -0.20 12.01 -3.94
C GLU A 295 0.47 13.21 -4.62
N PRO A 296 1.70 13.11 -5.16
CA PRO A 296 2.26 14.17 -6.00
C PRO A 296 1.42 14.47 -7.24
N HIS A 297 0.80 13.47 -7.88
CA HIS A 297 -0.13 13.68 -8.98
C HIS A 297 -1.41 14.39 -8.51
N LEU A 298 -1.97 14.00 -7.36
CA LEU A 298 -3.20 14.61 -6.84
C LEU A 298 -3.00 16.08 -6.43
N VAL A 299 -1.88 16.41 -5.78
CA VAL A 299 -1.54 17.80 -5.44
C VAL A 299 -1.28 18.62 -6.71
N LEU A 300 -0.62 18.03 -7.73
CA LEU A 300 -0.41 18.69 -9.03
C LEU A 300 -1.74 18.95 -9.76
N ALA A 301 -2.68 17.98 -9.73
CA ALA A 301 -4.02 18.15 -10.28
C ALA A 301 -4.79 19.28 -9.57
N GLN A 302 -4.72 19.35 -8.24
CA GLN A 302 -5.36 20.43 -7.47
C GLN A 302 -4.80 21.81 -7.82
N ILE A 303 -3.48 21.93 -8.01
CA ILE A 303 -2.86 23.19 -8.46
C ILE A 303 -3.33 23.51 -9.88
N ALA A 304 -3.39 22.54 -10.79
CA ALA A 304 -3.87 22.73 -12.15
C ALA A 304 -5.33 23.24 -12.21
N LEU A 305 -6.24 22.67 -11.41
CA LEU A 305 -7.62 23.19 -11.25
C LEU A 305 -7.64 24.63 -10.76
N THR A 306 -6.78 24.96 -9.79
CA THR A 306 -6.63 26.32 -9.24
C THR A 306 -6.03 27.31 -10.25
N GLN A 307 -5.48 26.84 -11.37
CA GLN A 307 -4.99 27.65 -12.49
C GLN A 307 -5.90 27.58 -13.73
N GLY A 308 -7.03 26.86 -13.67
CA GLY A 308 -7.92 26.64 -14.80
C GLY A 308 -7.41 25.65 -15.86
N ASP A 309 -6.32 24.92 -15.57
CA ASP A 309 -5.80 23.85 -16.43
C ASP A 309 -6.50 22.52 -16.12
N TYR A 310 -7.75 22.43 -16.58
CA TYR A 310 -8.64 21.30 -16.31
C TYR A 310 -8.19 19.99 -16.97
N ASP A 311 -7.47 20.06 -18.10
CA ASP A 311 -7.06 18.87 -18.87
C ASP A 311 -5.82 18.22 -18.21
N THR A 312 -4.84 19.01 -17.74
CA THR A 312 -3.75 18.52 -16.87
C THR A 312 -4.32 17.98 -15.56
N ALA A 313 -5.31 18.66 -14.97
CA ALA A 313 -5.93 18.21 -13.73
C ALA A 313 -6.61 16.83 -13.88
N ALA A 314 -7.46 16.65 -14.88
CA ALA A 314 -8.13 15.38 -15.14
C ALA A 314 -7.12 14.25 -15.39
N THR A 315 -6.04 14.53 -16.12
CA THR A 315 -4.97 13.56 -16.41
C THR A 315 -4.26 13.11 -15.13
N HIS A 316 -3.77 14.04 -14.31
CA HIS A 316 -3.06 13.67 -13.08
C HIS A 316 -3.99 13.10 -12.00
N ALA A 317 -5.24 13.56 -11.90
CA ALA A 317 -6.23 12.99 -10.98
C ALA A 317 -6.60 11.54 -11.35
N ARG A 318 -6.69 11.22 -12.65
CA ARG A 318 -6.85 9.84 -13.14
C ARG A 318 -5.66 8.98 -12.73
N ILE A 319 -4.43 9.39 -13.05
CA ILE A 319 -3.22 8.62 -12.69
C ILE A 319 -3.15 8.37 -11.18
N GLY A 320 -3.39 9.38 -10.35
CA GLY A 320 -3.39 9.20 -8.89
C GLY A 320 -4.50 8.27 -8.38
N LEU A 321 -5.69 8.32 -8.97
CA LEU A 321 -6.79 7.39 -8.66
C LEU A 321 -6.44 5.94 -9.04
N ASP A 322 -5.83 5.74 -10.21
CA ASP A 322 -5.46 4.41 -10.71
C ASP A 322 -4.33 3.82 -9.84
N ILE A 323 -3.32 4.62 -9.48
CA ILE A 323 -2.24 4.23 -8.54
C ILE A 323 -2.83 3.84 -7.19
N LEU A 324 -3.67 4.67 -6.55
CA LEU A 324 -4.30 4.32 -5.27
C LEU A 324 -5.14 3.04 -5.36
N SER A 325 -5.85 2.84 -6.46
CA SER A 325 -6.70 1.67 -6.66
C SER A 325 -5.89 0.39 -6.85
N ALA A 326 -4.75 0.46 -7.55
CA ALA A 326 -3.82 -0.65 -7.72
C ALA A 326 -3.03 -0.96 -6.43
N TRP A 327 -2.63 0.06 -5.68
CA TRP A 327 -1.83 -0.11 -4.47
C TRP A 327 -2.63 -0.55 -3.25
N GLY A 328 -3.88 -0.09 -3.09
CA GLY A 328 -4.69 -0.36 -1.90
C GLY A 328 -4.22 0.33 -0.61
N THR A 329 -3.15 1.12 -0.67
CA THR A 329 -2.65 1.96 0.43
C THR A 329 -2.20 3.32 -0.10
N ALA A 330 -2.10 4.30 0.79
CA ALA A 330 -1.58 5.65 0.51
C ALA A 330 -0.08 5.70 0.85
N TRP A 331 0.71 6.53 0.17
CA TRP A 331 2.08 6.86 0.57
C TRP A 331 2.10 7.95 1.65
N ASP A 332 1.21 8.94 1.57
CA ASP A 332 1.04 9.95 2.61
C ASP A 332 0.01 9.52 3.66
N LYS A 333 0.51 9.02 4.79
CA LYS A 333 -0.28 8.47 5.90
C LYS A 333 -1.05 9.51 6.73
N ARG A 334 -0.94 10.81 6.44
CA ARG A 334 -1.72 11.85 7.14
C ARG A 334 -3.21 11.78 6.85
N ILE A 335 -3.59 11.16 5.73
CA ILE A 335 -4.98 10.90 5.33
C ILE A 335 -5.08 9.41 4.98
N ALA A 336 -6.17 8.76 5.41
CA ALA A 336 -6.43 7.37 5.08
C ALA A 336 -6.61 7.17 3.56
N TRP A 337 -6.28 5.99 3.05
CA TRP A 337 -6.39 5.65 1.62
C TRP A 337 -7.77 5.98 1.03
N SER A 338 -8.86 5.70 1.74
CA SER A 338 -10.23 6.00 1.30
C SER A 338 -10.47 7.50 1.12
N GLY A 339 -9.87 8.34 1.97
CA GLY A 339 -9.88 9.80 1.85
C GLY A 339 -9.11 10.29 0.62
N TRP A 340 -7.94 9.70 0.35
CA TRP A 340 -7.17 9.99 -0.87
C TRP A 340 -7.90 9.56 -2.15
N VAL A 341 -8.57 8.39 -2.15
CA VAL A 341 -9.39 7.92 -3.28
C VAL A 341 -10.60 8.83 -3.50
N ALA A 342 -11.29 9.24 -2.43
CA ALA A 342 -12.38 10.21 -2.52
C ALA A 342 -11.90 11.55 -3.08
N TRP A 343 -10.74 12.05 -2.63
CA TRP A 343 -10.14 13.27 -3.14
C TRP A 343 -9.74 13.18 -4.61
N ALA A 344 -9.12 12.07 -5.02
CA ALA A 344 -8.79 11.81 -6.42
C ALA A 344 -10.05 11.81 -7.33
N ARG A 345 -11.16 11.24 -6.85
CA ARG A 345 -12.46 11.28 -7.55
C ARG A 345 -13.02 12.71 -7.66
N VAL A 346 -12.95 13.51 -6.59
CA VAL A 346 -13.36 14.93 -6.62
C VAL A 346 -12.54 15.73 -7.64
N LEU A 347 -11.21 15.58 -7.62
CA LEU A 347 -10.31 16.26 -8.56
C LEU A 347 -10.57 15.83 -10.02
N LEU A 348 -10.79 14.54 -10.25
CA LEU A 348 -11.09 14.00 -11.58
C LEU A 348 -12.46 14.48 -12.10
N GLN A 349 -13.47 14.54 -11.23
CA GLN A 349 -14.77 15.09 -11.58
C GLN A 349 -14.63 16.58 -11.93
N ALA A 350 -13.99 17.38 -11.08
CA ALA A 350 -13.75 18.81 -11.28
C ALA A 350 -13.01 19.12 -12.59
N GLY A 351 -12.01 18.32 -12.96
CA GLY A 351 -11.31 18.43 -14.25
C GLY A 351 -12.23 18.12 -15.43
N ARG A 352 -13.04 17.06 -15.34
CA ARG A 352 -14.00 16.66 -16.39
C ARG A 352 -15.15 17.64 -16.56
N THR A 353 -15.71 18.18 -15.48
CA THR A 353 -16.79 19.18 -15.50
C THR A 353 -16.28 20.62 -15.68
N ARG A 354 -14.96 20.81 -15.72
CA ARG A 354 -14.27 22.10 -15.85
C ARG A 354 -14.74 23.13 -14.82
N SER A 355 -14.82 22.69 -13.57
CA SER A 355 -15.40 23.46 -12.46
C SER A 355 -14.53 23.38 -11.20
N TRP A 356 -14.16 24.53 -10.63
CA TRP A 356 -13.41 24.62 -9.37
C TRP A 356 -13.91 25.82 -8.54
N PRO A 357 -13.86 25.78 -7.19
CA PRO A 357 -14.31 26.91 -6.38
C PRO A 357 -13.51 28.20 -6.62
N GLU A 358 -14.21 29.31 -6.86
CA GLU A 358 -13.60 30.63 -7.04
C GLU A 358 -13.05 31.22 -5.73
N ASN A 359 -13.47 30.70 -4.57
CA ASN A 359 -13.08 31.20 -3.25
C ASN A 359 -12.84 30.05 -2.26
N LEU A 360 -12.06 30.34 -1.22
CA LEU A 360 -11.65 29.36 -0.20
C LEU A 360 -12.81 28.73 0.57
N GLY A 361 -13.95 29.43 0.73
CA GLY A 361 -15.13 28.87 1.39
C GLY A 361 -15.75 27.72 0.59
N GLY A 362 -15.76 27.83 -0.74
CA GLY A 362 -16.26 26.78 -1.63
C GLY A 362 -15.42 25.48 -1.61
N MET A 363 -14.17 25.52 -1.13
CA MET A 363 -13.37 24.30 -0.92
C MET A 363 -14.00 23.35 0.11
N ILE A 364 -14.73 23.88 1.10
CA ILE A 364 -15.39 23.08 2.16
C ILE A 364 -16.63 22.34 1.60
N ALA A 365 -17.20 22.83 0.49
CA ALA A 365 -18.35 22.21 -0.17
C ALA A 365 -17.95 21.07 -1.15
N LEU A 366 -16.65 20.83 -1.35
CA LEU A 366 -16.16 19.73 -2.18
C LEU A 366 -16.32 18.40 -1.42
N GLY A 367 -17.21 17.52 -1.89
CA GLY A 367 -17.41 16.21 -1.26
C GLY A 367 -18.50 15.32 -1.88
N MET A 368 -19.46 15.89 -2.61
CA MET A 368 -20.46 15.08 -3.33
C MET A 368 -19.94 14.62 -4.69
N VAL A 369 -19.33 13.43 -4.75
CA VAL A 369 -19.05 12.74 -6.00
C VAL A 369 -20.26 11.88 -6.37
N SER A 370 -20.98 12.30 -7.41
CA SER A 370 -22.08 11.56 -8.05
C SER A 370 -21.57 10.41 -8.91
#